data_AF-A0A2A5FLY6-F1
#
_entry.id   AF-A0A2A5FLY6-F1
#
_cell.length_a   1.000
_cell.length_b   1.000
_cell.length_c   1.000
_cell.angle_alpha   90.00
_cell.angle_beta   90.00
_cell.angle_gamma   90.00
#
_symmetry.space_group_name_H-M   'P 1'
#
loop_
_entity.id
_entity.type
_entity.pdbx_description
1 polymer ?
#
loop_
_entity_poly.entity_id
_entity_poly.type
_entity_poly.pdbx_seq_one_letter_code
_entity_poly.pdbx_strand_id
1 'polypeptide(L)' 'MDLTAIDVTGHDVRAGDSVELFGTTITLQEVALAAGTLPYELLARIHERVVRI' A
#
# COMPACT_ATOMS: atom_id res chain seq x y z
N MET A 1 13.28 -6.66 -3.34
CA MET A 1 12.23 -7.33 -2.57
C MET A 1 10.91 -6.83 -3.12
N ASP A 2 10.04 -7.72 -3.55
CA ASP A 2 9.03 -7.41 -4.58
C ASP A 2 7.62 -7.87 -4.22
N LEU A 3 7.47 -8.58 -3.11
CA LEU A 3 6.23 -9.22 -2.70
C LEU A 3 5.90 -8.85 -1.26
N THR A 4 4.60 -8.64 -1.01
CA THR A 4 4.00 -8.57 0.32
C THR A 4 2.81 -9.53 0.35
N ALA A 5 2.46 -10.04 1.52
CA ALA A 5 1.33 -10.94 1.70
C ALA A 5 0.22 -10.23 2.49
N ILE A 6 -1.02 -10.46 2.08
CA ILE A 6 -2.22 -9.94 2.74
C ILE A 6 -3.14 -11.14 2.97
N ASP A 7 -3.70 -11.25 4.17
CA ASP A 7 -4.71 -12.26 4.46
C ASP A 7 -6.04 -11.84 3.84
N VAL A 8 -6.57 -12.70 2.98
CA VAL A 8 -7.83 -12.50 2.25
C VAL A 8 -8.89 -13.54 2.63
N THR A 9 -8.69 -14.26 3.73
CA THR A 9 -9.62 -15.27 4.21
C THR A 9 -11.03 -14.69 4.35
N GLY A 10 -12.01 -15.28 3.65
CA GLY A 10 -13.40 -14.82 3.66
C GLY A 10 -13.75 -13.75 2.62
N HIS A 11 -12.81 -13.35 1.77
CA HIS A 11 -13.03 -12.42 0.66
C HIS A 11 -12.95 -13.13 -0.70
N ASP A 12 -13.80 -12.74 -1.68
CA ASP A 12 -13.70 -13.22 -3.07
C ASP A 12 -12.66 -12.39 -3.81
N VAL A 13 -11.41 -12.88 -3.83
CA VAL A 13 -10.26 -12.20 -4.43
C VAL A 13 -9.57 -13.15 -5.41
N ARG A 14 -9.10 -12.61 -6.54
CA ARG A 14 -8.47 -13.38 -7.62
C ARG A 14 -7.16 -12.72 -8.06
N ALA A 15 -6.31 -13.51 -8.69
CA ALA A 15 -5.08 -12.98 -9.28
C ALA A 15 -5.41 -11.95 -10.36
N GLY A 16 -4.78 -10.77 -10.26
CA GLY A 16 -5.03 -9.64 -11.15
C GLY A 16 -5.95 -8.56 -10.58
N ASP A 17 -6.62 -8.83 -9.45
CA ASP A 17 -7.41 -7.80 -8.76
C ASP A 17 -6.52 -6.66 -8.27
N SER A 18 -7.05 -5.43 -8.34
CA SER A 18 -6.34 -4.24 -7.89
C SER A 18 -6.23 -4.19 -6.37
N VAL A 19 -5.08 -3.78 -5.86
CA VAL A 19 -4.84 -3.55 -4.43
C VAL A 19 -4.48 -2.09 -4.21
N GLU A 20 -5.13 -1.47 -3.22
CA GLU A 20 -4.79 -0.13 -2.75
C GLU A 20 -3.85 -0.25 -1.54
N LEU A 21 -2.66 0.37 -1.60
CA LEU A 21 -1.74 0.45 -0.46
C LEU A 21 -1.99 1.71 0.40
N PHE A 22 -2.34 2.82 -0.25
CA PHE A 22 -2.90 4.04 0.33
C PHE A 22 -3.62 4.81 -0.78
N GLY A 23 -4.73 5.48 -0.47
CA GLY A 23 -5.58 6.11 -1.45
C GLY A 23 -6.91 6.57 -0.87
N THR A 24 -8.00 6.17 -1.54
CA THR A 24 -9.35 6.63 -1.20
C THR A 24 -9.94 5.81 -0.06
N THR A 25 -9.58 4.53 0.03
CA THR A 25 -10.11 3.59 1.02
C THR A 25 -9.32 3.63 2.32
N ILE A 26 -7.99 3.74 2.24
CA ILE A 26 -7.10 3.88 3.39
C ILE A 26 -6.19 5.10 3.19
N THR A 27 -6.24 6.04 4.13
CA THR A 27 -5.50 7.29 3.98
C THR A 27 -4.00 7.08 4.20
N LEU A 28 -3.18 7.93 3.59
CA LEU A 28 -1.73 7.94 3.82
C LEU A 28 -1.37 8.10 5.31
N GLN A 29 -2.18 8.86 6.05
CA GLN A 29 -2.02 9.09 7.48
C GLN A 29 -2.22 7.81 8.29
N GLU A 30 -3.26 7.03 7.99
CA GLU A 30 -3.51 5.75 8.67
C GLU A 30 -2.39 4.75 8.41
N VAL A 31 -1.90 4.68 7.16
CA VAL A 31 -0.78 3.80 6.80
C VAL A 31 0.51 4.22 7.50
N ALA A 32 0.81 5.52 7.56
CA ALA A 32 1.99 6.03 8.26
C ALA A 32 1.93 5.70 9.76
N LEU A 33 0.77 5.89 10.37
CA LEU A 33 0.54 5.55 11.78
C LEU A 33 0.74 4.05 12.04
N ALA A 34 0.16 3.18 11.20
CA ALA A 34 0.32 1.73 11.32
C ALA A 34 1.78 1.27 11.11
N ALA A 35 2.53 1.97 10.24
CA ALA A 35 3.95 1.73 10.00
C ALA A 35 4.88 2.39 11.03
N GLY A 36 4.36 3.16 11.99
CA GLY A 36 5.15 3.84 13.01
C GLY A 36 6.02 4.98 12.48
N THR A 37 5.58 5.65 11.41
CA THR A 37 6.31 6.73 10.73
C THR A 37 5.40 7.92 10.41
N LEU A 38 5.93 8.92 9.70
CA LEU A 38 5.25 10.10 9.22
C LEU A 38 4.82 9.94 7.75
N PRO A 39 3.68 10.52 7.33
CA PRO A 39 3.21 10.47 5.94
C PRO A 39 4.26 10.88 4.90
N TYR A 40 5.07 11.90 5.22
CA TYR A 40 6.10 12.41 4.33
C TYR A 40 7.22 11.40 4.10
N GLU A 41 7.54 10.54 5.08
CA GLU A 41 8.56 9.51 4.90
C GLU A 41 8.11 8.45 3.89
N LEU A 42 6.83 8.05 3.95
CA LEU A 42 6.26 7.12 2.97
C LEU A 42 6.33 7.67 1.55
N LEU A 43 5.99 8.95 1.35
CA LEU A 43 6.04 9.60 0.03
C LEU A 43 7.48 9.79 -0.48
N ALA A 44 8.39 10.21 0.41
CA ALA A 44 9.77 10.50 0.05
C ALA A 44 10.60 9.25 -0.27
N ARG A 45 10.17 8.07 0.21
CA ARG A 45 10.89 6.79 0.05
C ARG A 45 10.30 5.86 -1.01
N ILE A 46 9.43 6.37 -1.90
CA ILE A 46 8.95 5.61 -3.06
C ILE A 46 10.09 5.43 -4.07
N HIS A 47 10.48 4.18 -4.33
CA HIS A 47 11.54 3.83 -5.27
C HIS A 47 11.15 4.18 -6.72
N GLU A 48 12.15 4.46 -7.56
CA GLU A 48 12.02 4.75 -9.00
C GLU A 48 11.33 3.64 -9.84
N ARG A 49 11.13 2.46 -9.26
CA ARG A 49 10.45 1.33 -9.92
C ARG A 49 8.94 1.52 -10.03
N VAL A 50 8.37 2.39 -9.20
CA VAL A 50 6.93 2.67 -9.23
C VAL A 50 6.64 3.57 -10.43
N VAL A 51 5.85 3.06 -11.36
CA VAL A 51 5.40 3.82 -12.53
C VAL A 51 4.50 4.96 -12.07
N ARG A 52 4.75 6.17 -12.60
CA ARG A 52 3.94 7.37 -12.35
C ARG A 52 3.06 7.63 -13.56
N ILE A 53 1.74 7.54 -13.36
CA ILE A 53 0.69 7.75 -14.37
C ILE A 53 -0.17 8.95 -14.00
#